data_AF-A0A5M6DGL7-F1
#
_entry.id   AF-A0A5M6DGL7-F1
#
_cell.length_a   1.000
_cell.length_b   1.000
_cell.length_c   1.000
_cell.angle_alpha   90.00
_cell.angle_beta   90.00
_cell.angle_gamma   90.00
#
_symmetry.space_group_name_H-M   'P 1'
#
loop_
_entity.id
_entity.type
_entity.pdbx_description
1 polymer ?
#
loop_
_entity_poly.entity_id
_entity_poly.type
_entity_poly.pdbx_seq_one_letter_code
_entity_poly.pdbx_strand_id
1 'polypeptide(L)'
;MNPRVILPLALVLSSLLSYRVSAQIPSNLPETRKLHQDLKRLTDECDRTRVLVGQLRSATKSTRQGVDQAIDVTSAIRAMDRRLVKLIDRLKPYHSIPKVRGVTRRLSSNLERIQKQVHRLRKKTDSSERNVLRPARDRLRELETALAGAENRLRNLSAAGARWTSDLEQAARIAAQSPAARQILEPACRSASPATSAAVRAVVRARTQVDSVGQRLADMHSHFATFRTVGHSVNELGQKMESGEKLTGNLDKVLGKQLTIKVPLTKKPLRFRIRDILEKPGDVMNVVLKPLEMMADKLLQPVLGKLKLEIPTPKGLDQLEARMERVDASGRSLLNGLGQLERQLQIELSQRLQQVHAESTRLLRAVQQSVRQPAPPVRQPAPPEHDHQTPMKRTSPVMFWMPG
;
A
#
# COMPACT_ATOMS: atom_id res chain seq x y z
N MET A 1 -16.89 -69.39 -17.62
CA MET A 1 -16.86 -69.75 -16.18
C MET A 1 -16.12 -68.66 -15.41
N ASN A 2 -16.47 -68.44 -14.14
CA ASN A 2 -15.73 -67.74 -13.08
C ASN A 2 -14.89 -66.47 -13.40
N PRO A 3 -15.49 -65.27 -13.32
CA PRO A 3 -14.76 -64.01 -13.14
C PRO A 3 -14.62 -63.69 -11.62
N ARG A 4 -13.58 -64.21 -10.95
CA ARG A 4 -13.27 -63.86 -9.55
C ARG A 4 -11.76 -63.80 -9.28
N VAL A 5 -11.40 -62.97 -8.29
CA VAL A 5 -10.04 -62.75 -7.76
C VAL A 5 -9.05 -62.07 -8.71
N ILE A 6 -9.09 -60.74 -8.77
CA ILE A 6 -8.02 -59.81 -8.34
C ILE A 6 -8.72 -58.47 -8.03
N LEU A 7 -9.21 -58.32 -6.80
CA LEU A 7 -9.82 -57.06 -6.33
C LEU A 7 -9.73 -56.90 -4.80
N PRO A 8 -8.50 -56.84 -4.25
CA PRO A 8 -8.26 -56.03 -3.05
C PRO A 8 -7.07 -55.05 -3.17
N LEU A 9 -6.26 -55.15 -4.24
CA LEU A 9 -4.98 -54.44 -4.36
C LEU A 9 -5.13 -52.90 -4.39
N ALA A 10 -6.23 -52.40 -4.96
CA ALA A 10 -6.55 -50.97 -4.99
C ALA A 10 -6.85 -50.36 -3.60
N LEU A 11 -7.19 -51.16 -2.59
CA LEU A 11 -7.56 -50.69 -1.24
C LEU A 11 -6.39 -50.72 -0.24
N VAL A 12 -5.33 -51.47 -0.55
CA VAL A 12 -4.05 -51.42 0.18
C VAL A 12 -3.21 -50.21 -0.27
N LEU A 13 -3.27 -49.84 -1.56
CA LEU A 13 -2.58 -48.66 -2.08
C LEU A 13 -3.18 -47.34 -1.57
N SER A 14 -4.49 -47.27 -1.32
CA SER A 14 -5.15 -46.08 -0.75
C SER A 14 -4.89 -45.89 0.75
N SER A 15 -4.49 -46.93 1.48
CA SER A 15 -4.17 -46.86 2.91
C SER A 15 -2.71 -46.48 3.20
N LEU A 16 -1.79 -46.76 2.28
CA LEU A 16 -0.38 -46.34 2.40
C LEU A 16 -0.14 -44.83 2.18
N LEU A 17 -1.03 -44.14 1.47
CA LEU A 17 -0.93 -42.68 1.24
C LEU A 17 -1.29 -41.82 2.48
N SER A 18 -1.73 -42.42 3.58
CA SER A 18 -2.01 -41.70 4.85
C SER A 18 -0.80 -41.60 5.79
N TYR A 19 0.32 -42.28 5.51
CA TYR A 19 1.55 -42.10 6.28
C TYR A 19 2.21 -40.77 5.93
N ARG A 20 1.90 -39.73 6.74
CA ARG A 20 2.49 -38.39 6.63
C ARG A 20 4.01 -38.46 6.58
N VAL A 21 4.60 -37.84 5.56
CA VAL A 21 6.05 -37.78 5.32
C VAL A 21 6.76 -37.13 6.52
N SER A 22 7.31 -37.97 7.39
CA SER A 22 8.07 -37.60 8.60
C SER A 22 9.29 -38.53 8.82
N ALA A 23 9.68 -39.28 7.79
CA ALA A 23 10.64 -40.38 7.87
C ALA A 23 12.06 -40.06 7.32
N GLN A 24 12.34 -38.80 6.94
CA GLN A 24 13.67 -38.41 6.42
C GLN A 24 14.76 -38.29 7.49
N ILE A 25 14.40 -38.21 8.78
CA ILE A 25 15.33 -38.19 9.91
C ILE A 25 15.00 -39.38 10.84
N PRO A 26 15.98 -40.24 11.16
CA PRO A 26 15.74 -41.45 11.93
C PRO A 26 15.36 -41.17 13.40
N SER A 27 14.70 -42.14 14.03
CA SER A 27 14.08 -42.01 15.36
C SER A 27 15.07 -41.83 16.52
N ASN A 28 16.35 -42.10 16.31
CA ASN A 28 17.42 -41.91 17.28
C ASN A 28 17.94 -40.45 17.38
N LEU A 29 17.43 -39.52 16.57
CA LEU A 29 17.83 -38.10 16.53
C LEU A 29 16.64 -37.15 16.85
N PRO A 30 16.16 -37.10 18.10
CA PRO A 30 14.97 -36.32 18.47
C PRO A 30 15.13 -34.80 18.34
N GLU A 31 16.26 -34.20 18.76
CA GLU A 31 16.46 -32.74 18.64
C GLU A 31 16.66 -32.34 17.18
N THR A 32 17.35 -33.17 16.39
CA THR A 32 17.52 -33.00 14.94
C THR A 32 16.17 -33.03 14.22
N ARG A 33 15.30 -34.00 14.56
CA ARG A 33 13.93 -34.10 14.01
C ARG A 33 13.08 -32.89 14.38
N LYS A 34 13.16 -32.41 15.62
CA LYS A 34 12.48 -31.20 16.09
C LYS A 34 12.95 -29.96 15.33
N LEU A 35 14.26 -29.77 15.18
CA LEU A 35 14.82 -28.65 14.42
C LEU A 35 14.39 -28.68 12.95
N HIS A 36 14.34 -29.85 12.30
CA HIS A 36 13.82 -30.00 10.95
C HIS A 36 12.33 -29.61 10.85
N GLN A 37 11.50 -29.98 11.84
CA GLN A 37 10.10 -29.54 11.89
C GLN A 37 9.97 -28.03 12.10
N ASP A 38 10.80 -27.42 12.97
CA ASP A 38 10.88 -25.97 13.17
C ASP A 38 11.31 -25.23 11.86
N LEU A 39 12.29 -25.77 11.12
CA LEU A 39 12.79 -25.21 9.85
C LEU A 39 11.77 -25.34 8.70
N LYS A 40 11.08 -26.48 8.60
CA LYS A 40 10.01 -26.68 7.62
C LYS A 40 8.84 -25.73 7.90
N ARG A 41 8.43 -25.61 9.17
CA ARG A 41 7.43 -24.64 9.62
C ARG A 41 7.84 -23.19 9.38
N LEU A 42 9.12 -22.86 9.55
CA LEU A 42 9.66 -21.54 9.21
C LEU A 42 9.47 -21.26 7.72
N THR A 43 9.85 -22.20 6.86
CA THR A 43 9.70 -22.09 5.40
C THR A 43 8.23 -21.91 5.00
N ASP A 44 7.33 -22.76 5.51
CA ASP A 44 5.88 -22.68 5.25
C ASP A 44 5.27 -21.32 5.65
N GLU A 45 5.58 -20.82 6.86
CA GLU A 45 5.08 -19.51 7.29
C GLU A 45 5.76 -18.34 6.57
N CYS A 46 7.01 -18.50 6.10
CA CYS A 46 7.66 -17.48 5.27
C CYS A 46 6.95 -17.30 3.93
N ASP A 47 6.59 -18.39 3.25
CA ASP A 47 5.89 -18.31 1.98
C ASP A 47 4.42 -17.88 2.13
N ARG A 48 3.72 -18.32 3.19
CA ARG A 48 2.39 -17.79 3.56
C ARG A 48 2.44 -16.27 3.79
N THR A 49 3.42 -15.81 4.58
CA THR A 49 3.58 -14.38 4.87
C THR A 49 4.01 -13.61 3.62
N ARG A 50 4.84 -14.18 2.74
CA ARG A 50 5.24 -13.57 1.45
C ARG A 50 4.05 -13.34 0.52
N VAL A 51 3.10 -14.28 0.45
CA VAL A 51 1.85 -14.11 -0.31
C VAL A 51 1.00 -12.98 0.28
N LEU A 52 0.81 -12.96 1.61
CA LEU A 52 0.03 -11.92 2.29
C LEU A 52 0.67 -10.53 2.18
N VAL A 53 1.99 -10.42 2.26
CA VAL A 53 2.74 -9.16 2.01
C VAL A 53 2.54 -8.70 0.55
N GLY A 54 2.57 -9.61 -0.43
CA GLY A 54 2.30 -9.27 -1.83
C GLY A 54 0.88 -8.79 -2.09
N GLN A 55 -0.12 -9.40 -1.43
CA GLN A 55 -1.51 -8.92 -1.43
C GLN A 55 -1.64 -7.56 -0.74
N LEU A 56 -0.94 -7.37 0.39
CA LEU A 56 -0.92 -6.09 1.09
C LEU A 56 -0.28 -4.98 0.25
N ARG A 57 0.76 -5.30 -0.53
CA ARG A 57 1.45 -4.38 -1.44
C ARG A 57 0.57 -3.97 -2.62
N SER A 58 -0.20 -4.90 -3.21
CA SER A 58 -1.15 -4.55 -4.27
C SER A 58 -2.32 -3.71 -3.74
N ALA A 59 -2.84 -4.04 -2.55
CA ALA A 59 -3.84 -3.23 -1.84
C ALA A 59 -3.30 -1.83 -1.50
N THR A 60 -2.05 -1.72 -1.01
CA THR A 60 -1.36 -0.46 -0.73
C THR A 60 -1.29 0.43 -1.99
N LYS A 61 -0.88 -0.14 -3.12
CA LYS A 61 -0.79 0.56 -4.41
C LYS A 61 -2.17 1.03 -4.91
N SER A 62 -3.18 0.17 -4.82
CA SER A 62 -4.58 0.50 -5.19
C SER A 62 -5.15 1.62 -4.30
N THR A 63 -4.90 1.58 -2.99
CA THR A 63 -5.32 2.62 -2.06
C THR A 63 -4.54 3.91 -2.27
N ARG A 64 -3.25 3.86 -2.62
CA ARG A 64 -2.48 5.05 -3.01
C ARG A 64 -3.05 5.72 -4.25
N GLN A 65 -3.44 4.94 -5.28
CA GLN A 65 -4.17 5.47 -6.44
C GLN A 65 -5.53 6.10 -6.07
N GLY A 66 -6.21 5.57 -5.05
CA GLY A 66 -7.42 6.19 -4.48
C GLY A 66 -7.15 7.54 -3.78
N VAL A 67 -6.01 7.67 -3.09
CA VAL A 67 -5.55 8.93 -2.49
C VAL A 67 -5.15 9.94 -3.57
N ASP A 68 -4.37 9.51 -4.57
CA ASP A 68 -3.97 10.34 -5.72
C ASP A 68 -5.23 10.92 -6.41
N GLN A 69 -6.22 10.07 -6.70
CA GLN A 69 -7.51 10.48 -7.24
C GLN A 69 -8.29 11.45 -6.33
N ALA A 70 -8.20 11.32 -5.00
CA ALA A 70 -8.82 12.26 -4.06
C ALA A 70 -8.14 13.66 -4.05
N ILE A 71 -6.83 13.71 -4.30
CA ILE A 71 -6.06 14.96 -4.46
C ILE A 71 -6.42 15.64 -5.79
N ASP A 72 -6.61 14.86 -6.87
CA ASP A 72 -7.07 15.38 -8.16
C ASP A 72 -8.49 15.97 -8.06
N VAL A 73 -9.42 15.26 -7.40
CA VAL A 73 -10.78 15.75 -7.13
C VAL A 73 -10.76 17.03 -6.29
N THR A 74 -9.89 17.12 -5.28
CA THR A 74 -9.69 18.34 -4.50
C THR A 74 -9.20 19.50 -5.38
N SER A 75 -8.29 19.23 -6.31
CA SER A 75 -7.80 20.22 -7.27
C SER A 75 -8.88 20.65 -8.27
N ALA A 76 -9.76 19.74 -8.70
CA ALA A 76 -10.92 20.05 -9.53
C ALA A 76 -11.95 20.93 -8.78
N ILE A 77 -12.25 20.64 -7.52
CA ILE A 77 -13.11 21.48 -6.66
C ILE A 77 -12.50 22.89 -6.51
N ARG A 78 -11.18 22.98 -6.32
CA ARG A 78 -10.43 24.24 -6.24
C ARG A 78 -10.43 25.04 -7.55
N ALA A 79 -10.38 24.37 -8.70
CA ALA A 79 -10.56 25.00 -10.00
C ALA A 79 -12.02 25.47 -10.23
N MET A 80 -13.00 24.71 -9.72
CA MET A 80 -14.42 25.02 -9.84
C MET A 80 -14.82 26.28 -9.05
N ASP A 81 -14.40 26.41 -7.79
CA ASP A 81 -14.59 27.63 -6.98
C ASP A 81 -14.07 28.88 -7.73
N ARG A 82 -12.89 28.76 -8.35
CA ARG A 82 -12.26 29.83 -9.14
C ARG A 82 -13.01 30.15 -10.44
N ARG A 83 -13.61 29.16 -11.14
CA ARG A 83 -14.47 29.41 -12.32
C ARG A 83 -15.78 30.07 -11.91
N LEU A 84 -16.41 29.59 -10.83
CA LEU A 84 -17.69 30.13 -10.32
C LEU A 84 -17.56 31.61 -9.97
N VAL A 85 -16.54 31.99 -9.18
CA VAL A 85 -16.25 33.39 -8.85
C VAL A 85 -16.05 34.23 -10.12
N LYS A 86 -15.20 33.78 -11.06
CA LYS A 86 -14.96 34.49 -12.33
C LYS A 86 -16.22 34.67 -13.19
N LEU A 87 -17.14 33.70 -13.19
CA LEU A 87 -18.39 33.78 -13.95
C LEU A 87 -19.39 34.74 -13.27
N ILE A 88 -19.51 34.70 -11.94
CA ILE A 88 -20.31 35.66 -11.16
C ILE A 88 -19.78 37.09 -11.38
N ASP A 89 -18.47 37.30 -11.29
CA ASP A 89 -17.85 38.61 -11.52
C ASP A 89 -18.10 39.14 -12.94
N ARG A 90 -18.06 38.26 -13.95
CA ARG A 90 -18.40 38.60 -15.34
C ARG A 90 -19.88 38.92 -15.55
N LEU A 91 -20.79 38.46 -14.69
CA LEU A 91 -22.23 38.77 -14.80
C LEU A 91 -22.62 40.11 -14.17
N LYS A 92 -21.87 40.58 -13.16
CA LYS A 92 -22.13 41.86 -12.46
C LYS A 92 -22.32 43.07 -13.41
N PRO A 93 -21.53 43.29 -14.48
CA PRO A 93 -21.68 44.43 -15.38
C PRO A 93 -22.97 44.43 -16.21
N TYR A 94 -23.78 43.37 -16.16
CA TYR A 94 -25.08 43.26 -16.84
C TYR A 94 -26.26 43.35 -15.85
N HIS A 95 -26.00 43.65 -14.58
CA HIS A 95 -27.04 43.97 -13.59
C HIS A 95 -27.52 45.43 -13.67
N SER A 96 -26.86 46.29 -14.45
CA SER A 96 -27.32 47.63 -14.85
C SER A 96 -28.43 47.55 -15.91
N ILE A 97 -28.16 46.81 -16.98
CA ILE A 97 -28.91 46.80 -18.26
C ILE A 97 -30.32 46.19 -18.08
N PRO A 98 -31.43 46.96 -18.20
CA PRO A 98 -32.77 46.50 -17.84
C PRO A 98 -33.23 45.22 -18.56
N LYS A 99 -33.02 45.12 -19.88
CA LYS A 99 -33.51 44.00 -20.70
C LYS A 99 -32.83 42.65 -20.44
N VAL A 100 -31.66 42.63 -19.79
CA VAL A 100 -30.94 41.39 -19.41
C VAL A 100 -30.83 41.18 -17.90
N ARG A 101 -30.88 42.27 -17.09
CA ARG A 101 -30.84 42.30 -15.61
C ARG A 101 -31.66 41.18 -14.96
N GLY A 102 -32.88 40.96 -15.43
CA GLY A 102 -33.80 40.00 -14.82
C GLY A 102 -33.30 38.55 -14.87
N VAL A 103 -32.55 38.18 -15.91
CA VAL A 103 -32.06 36.81 -16.10
C VAL A 103 -30.60 36.67 -15.65
N THR A 104 -29.76 37.69 -15.86
CA THR A 104 -28.38 37.71 -15.35
C THR A 104 -28.35 37.65 -13.81
N ARG A 105 -29.28 38.32 -13.12
CA ARG A 105 -29.46 38.18 -11.66
C ARG A 105 -29.87 36.79 -11.21
N ARG A 106 -30.77 36.11 -11.95
CA ARG A 106 -31.18 34.72 -11.63
C ARG A 106 -30.01 33.76 -11.77
N LEU A 107 -29.25 33.88 -12.86
CA LEU A 107 -28.03 33.09 -13.09
C LEU A 107 -26.95 33.38 -12.03
N SER A 108 -26.70 34.66 -11.70
CA SER A 108 -25.77 35.04 -10.62
C SER A 108 -26.17 34.41 -9.29
N SER A 109 -27.45 34.50 -8.89
CA SER A 109 -27.94 33.94 -7.63
C SER A 109 -27.84 32.40 -7.56
N ASN A 110 -28.13 31.70 -8.67
CA ASN A 110 -27.91 30.25 -8.79
C ASN A 110 -26.40 29.91 -8.64
N LEU A 111 -25.53 30.60 -9.38
CA LEU A 111 -24.08 30.41 -9.31
C LEU A 111 -23.51 30.73 -7.92
N GLU A 112 -23.99 31.78 -7.25
CA GLU A 112 -23.59 32.16 -5.88
C GLU A 112 -24.01 31.10 -4.86
N ARG A 113 -25.17 30.45 -5.03
CA ARG A 113 -25.59 29.32 -4.18
C ARG A 113 -24.65 28.12 -4.37
N ILE A 114 -24.32 27.77 -5.60
CA ILE A 114 -23.36 26.69 -5.92
C ILE A 114 -21.97 27.05 -5.38
N GLN A 115 -21.51 28.28 -5.58
CA GLN A 115 -20.21 28.76 -5.11
C GLN A 115 -20.10 28.66 -3.59
N LYS A 116 -21.14 29.04 -2.83
CA LYS A 116 -21.16 28.90 -1.36
C LYS A 116 -21.01 27.45 -0.91
N GLN A 117 -21.62 26.48 -1.61
CA GLN A 117 -21.46 25.05 -1.32
C GLN A 117 -20.06 24.54 -1.71
N VAL A 118 -19.64 24.79 -2.96
CA VAL A 118 -18.32 24.37 -3.49
C VAL A 118 -17.18 24.96 -2.66
N HIS A 119 -17.28 26.21 -2.20
CA HIS A 119 -16.27 26.87 -1.38
C HIS A 119 -16.20 26.33 0.07
N ARG A 120 -17.33 25.95 0.67
CA ARG A 120 -17.34 25.27 1.98
C ARG A 120 -16.63 23.92 1.88
N LEU A 121 -17.00 23.11 0.89
CA LEU A 121 -16.32 21.85 0.63
C LEU A 121 -14.84 22.08 0.33
N ARG A 122 -14.50 23.06 -0.52
CA ARG A 122 -13.10 23.40 -0.88
C ARG A 122 -12.24 23.65 0.35
N LYS A 123 -12.75 24.35 1.37
CA LYS A 123 -12.02 24.57 2.63
C LYS A 123 -11.79 23.28 3.42
N LYS A 124 -12.76 22.36 3.48
CA LYS A 124 -12.58 21.04 4.11
C LYS A 124 -11.61 20.16 3.29
N THR A 125 -11.72 20.13 1.96
CA THR A 125 -10.82 19.37 1.09
C THR A 125 -9.40 19.95 1.07
N ASP A 126 -9.22 21.28 1.04
CA ASP A 126 -7.92 21.95 1.19
C ASP A 126 -7.22 21.51 2.50
N SER A 127 -7.99 21.37 3.60
CA SER A 127 -7.49 20.95 4.90
C SER A 127 -7.07 19.47 4.92
N SER A 128 -7.96 18.55 4.52
CA SER A 128 -7.63 17.11 4.49
C SER A 128 -6.56 16.78 3.44
N GLU A 129 -6.48 17.49 2.31
CA GLU A 129 -5.39 17.33 1.34
C GLU A 129 -4.01 17.56 1.99
N ARG A 130 -3.89 18.63 2.78
CA ARG A 130 -2.68 18.97 3.52
C ARG A 130 -2.40 18.02 4.69
N ASN A 131 -3.43 17.74 5.49
CA ASN A 131 -3.26 17.11 6.81
C ASN A 131 -3.34 15.58 6.77
N VAL A 132 -3.93 14.99 5.72
CA VAL A 132 -4.24 13.55 5.66
C VAL A 132 -3.92 12.94 4.30
N LEU A 133 -4.43 13.46 3.17
CA LEU A 133 -4.23 12.82 1.87
C LEU A 133 -2.76 12.81 1.44
N ARG A 134 -2.04 13.94 1.51
CA ARG A 134 -0.60 13.99 1.18
C ARG A 134 0.23 13.10 2.14
N PRO A 135 0.13 13.22 3.48
CA PRO A 135 0.80 12.30 4.40
C PRO A 135 0.47 10.82 4.16
N ALA A 136 -0.80 10.49 3.87
CA ALA A 136 -1.20 9.12 3.58
C ALA A 136 -0.58 8.62 2.27
N ARG A 137 -0.63 9.39 1.17
CA ARG A 137 0.01 9.03 -0.11
C ARG A 137 1.50 8.72 0.06
N ASP A 138 2.19 9.60 0.76
CA ASP A 138 3.64 9.51 0.93
C ASP A 138 4.00 8.33 1.85
N ARG A 139 3.25 8.12 2.94
CA ARG A 139 3.42 6.94 3.82
C ARG A 139 3.01 5.62 3.17
N LEU A 140 2.04 5.62 2.24
CA LEU A 140 1.69 4.45 1.42
C LEU A 140 2.81 4.11 0.43
N ARG A 141 3.57 5.09 -0.06
CA ARG A 141 4.74 4.87 -0.93
C ARG A 141 5.93 4.32 -0.15
N GLU A 142 6.15 4.79 1.07
CA GLU A 142 7.11 4.21 2.01
C GLU A 142 6.73 2.76 2.33
N LEU A 143 5.46 2.48 2.63
CA LEU A 143 4.94 1.12 2.84
C LEU A 143 5.11 0.24 1.59
N GLU A 144 4.78 0.72 0.39
CA GLU A 144 4.97 -0.02 -0.88
C GLU A 144 6.43 -0.45 -1.07
N THR A 145 7.38 0.35 -0.55
CA THR A 145 8.82 0.08 -0.54
C THR A 145 9.22 -0.91 0.57
N ALA A 146 8.72 -0.70 1.80
CA ALA A 146 9.00 -1.58 2.94
C ALA A 146 8.45 -3.01 2.73
N LEU A 147 7.26 -3.14 2.14
CA LEU A 147 6.66 -4.44 1.78
C LEU A 147 7.48 -5.14 0.69
N ALA A 148 7.95 -4.43 -0.34
CA ALA A 148 8.86 -5.00 -1.34
C ALA A 148 10.18 -5.49 -0.71
N GLY A 149 10.71 -4.75 0.27
CA GLY A 149 11.86 -5.18 1.09
C GLY A 149 11.56 -6.45 1.89
N ALA A 150 10.37 -6.56 2.48
CA ALA A 150 9.93 -7.73 3.23
C ALA A 150 9.70 -8.97 2.34
N GLU A 151 9.09 -8.81 1.16
CA GLU A 151 8.93 -9.90 0.16
C GLU A 151 10.28 -10.56 -0.17
N ASN A 152 11.31 -9.74 -0.38
CA ASN A 152 12.65 -10.23 -0.72
C ASN A 152 13.33 -10.89 0.49
N ARG A 153 13.17 -10.37 1.71
CA ARG A 153 13.68 -11.00 2.93
C ARG A 153 13.02 -12.35 3.20
N LEU A 154 11.70 -12.43 3.09
CA LEU A 154 10.92 -13.67 3.28
C LEU A 154 11.25 -14.71 2.19
N ARG A 155 11.45 -14.28 0.93
CA ARG A 155 11.90 -15.15 -0.16
C ARG A 155 13.30 -15.74 0.11
N ASN A 156 14.25 -14.89 0.49
CA ASN A 156 15.61 -15.32 0.80
C ASN A 156 15.64 -16.24 2.04
N LEU A 157 14.78 -16.00 3.01
CA LEU A 157 14.63 -16.83 4.21
C LEU A 157 13.98 -18.19 3.92
N SER A 158 12.93 -18.25 3.09
CA SER A 158 12.36 -19.53 2.62
C SER A 158 13.42 -20.36 1.88
N ALA A 159 14.16 -19.75 0.96
CA ALA A 159 15.27 -20.41 0.26
C ALA A 159 16.41 -20.87 1.19
N ALA A 160 16.72 -20.10 2.25
CA ALA A 160 17.71 -20.49 3.25
C ALA A 160 17.20 -21.62 4.16
N GLY A 161 15.95 -21.56 4.61
CA GLY A 161 15.29 -22.60 5.41
C GLY A 161 15.21 -23.92 4.67
N ALA A 162 14.88 -23.91 3.38
CA ALA A 162 14.90 -25.10 2.52
C ALA A 162 16.31 -25.71 2.41
N ARG A 163 17.35 -24.88 2.25
CA ARG A 163 18.76 -25.35 2.25
C ARG A 163 19.14 -25.97 3.59
N TRP A 164 18.93 -25.27 4.71
CA TRP A 164 19.22 -25.79 6.04
C TRP A 164 18.44 -27.08 6.36
N THR A 165 17.23 -27.23 5.83
CA THR A 165 16.45 -28.48 5.96
C THR A 165 17.13 -29.64 5.24
N SER A 166 17.63 -29.41 4.01
CA SER A 166 18.40 -30.39 3.22
C SER A 166 19.76 -30.72 3.86
N ASP A 167 20.49 -29.70 4.33
CA ASP A 167 21.79 -29.88 4.99
C ASP A 167 21.63 -30.69 6.29
N LEU A 168 20.57 -30.42 7.05
CA LEU A 168 20.23 -31.12 8.29
C LEU A 168 19.83 -32.57 8.05
N GLU A 169 19.14 -32.88 6.95
CA GLU A 169 18.90 -34.27 6.53
C GLU A 169 20.21 -35.00 6.18
N GLN A 170 21.13 -34.35 5.47
CA GLN A 170 22.42 -34.94 5.14
C GLN A 170 23.25 -35.20 6.41
N ALA A 171 23.30 -34.24 7.33
CA ALA A 171 23.93 -34.39 8.64
C ALA A 171 23.29 -35.52 9.48
N ALA A 172 21.96 -35.61 9.47
CA ALA A 172 21.21 -36.66 10.17
C ALA A 172 21.54 -38.08 9.66
N ARG A 173 21.70 -38.24 8.34
CA ARG A 173 22.09 -39.54 7.73
C ARG A 173 23.49 -39.98 8.18
N ILE A 174 24.43 -39.03 8.30
CA ILE A 174 25.79 -39.30 8.79
C ILE A 174 25.77 -39.61 10.30
N ALA A 175 25.06 -38.80 11.10
CA ALA A 175 24.93 -39.01 12.54
C ALA A 175 24.17 -40.30 12.92
N ALA A 176 23.33 -40.83 12.03
CA ALA A 176 22.69 -42.13 12.22
C ALA A 176 23.69 -43.30 12.12
N GLN A 177 24.81 -43.13 11.43
CA GLN A 177 25.85 -44.14 11.19
C GLN A 177 27.06 -43.99 12.12
N SER A 178 27.29 -42.80 12.70
CA SER A 178 28.43 -42.52 13.60
C SER A 178 27.97 -42.00 14.97
N PRO A 179 28.24 -42.75 16.07
CA PRO A 179 27.95 -42.30 17.44
C PRO A 179 28.62 -40.98 17.81
N ALA A 180 29.85 -40.73 17.34
CA ALA A 180 30.57 -39.48 17.58
C ALA A 180 29.89 -38.28 16.88
N ALA A 181 29.46 -38.45 15.63
CA ALA A 181 28.70 -37.42 14.93
C ALA A 181 27.34 -37.14 15.61
N ARG A 182 26.67 -38.17 16.14
CA ARG A 182 25.43 -38.03 16.94
C ARG A 182 25.64 -37.23 18.24
N GLN A 183 26.74 -37.47 18.95
CA GLN A 183 27.09 -36.72 20.17
C GLN A 183 27.32 -35.22 19.91
N ILE A 184 27.68 -34.83 18.68
CA ILE A 184 27.90 -33.43 18.30
C ILE A 184 26.64 -32.81 17.68
N LEU A 185 25.89 -33.55 16.85
CA LEU A 185 24.72 -33.04 16.15
C LEU A 185 23.54 -32.73 17.10
N GLU A 186 23.19 -33.64 18.02
CA GLU A 186 22.00 -33.45 18.88
C GLU A 186 22.12 -32.23 19.83
N PRO A 187 23.24 -32.00 20.55
CA PRO A 187 23.40 -30.78 21.37
C PRO A 187 23.39 -29.49 20.56
N ALA A 188 23.95 -29.49 19.35
CA ALA A 188 23.93 -28.33 18.46
C ALA A 188 22.53 -28.08 17.87
N CYS A 189 21.75 -29.13 17.59
CA CYS A 189 20.34 -28.96 17.20
C CYS A 189 19.51 -28.39 18.36
N ARG A 190 19.80 -28.82 19.60
CA ARG A 190 19.21 -28.25 20.82
C ARG A 190 19.55 -26.77 21.01
N SER A 191 20.77 -26.31 20.70
CA SER A 191 21.13 -24.89 20.80
C SER A 191 20.50 -24.03 19.70
N ALA A 192 20.28 -24.58 18.50
CA ALA A 192 19.68 -23.84 17.37
C ALA A 192 18.13 -23.79 17.38
N SER A 193 17.44 -24.78 17.98
CA SER A 193 15.97 -24.80 18.05
C SER A 193 15.37 -23.54 18.71
N PRO A 194 15.88 -22.98 19.83
CA PRO A 194 15.42 -21.71 20.39
C PRO A 194 15.45 -20.53 19.40
N ALA A 195 16.51 -20.41 18.59
CA ALA A 195 16.64 -19.37 17.58
C ALA A 195 15.64 -19.56 16.43
N THR A 196 15.50 -20.79 15.93
CA THR A 196 14.56 -21.14 14.85
C THR A 196 13.12 -20.91 15.30
N SER A 197 12.75 -21.39 16.49
CA SER A 197 11.46 -21.13 17.14
C SER A 197 11.21 -19.62 17.39
N ALA A 198 12.25 -18.82 17.65
CA ALA A 198 12.11 -17.36 17.73
C ALA A 198 11.83 -16.72 16.37
N ALA A 199 12.49 -17.16 15.29
CA ALA A 199 12.21 -16.69 13.93
C ALA A 199 10.81 -17.08 13.45
N VAL A 200 10.34 -18.31 13.71
CA VAL A 200 8.95 -18.74 13.42
C VAL A 200 7.95 -17.80 14.10
N ARG A 201 8.15 -17.47 15.39
CA ARG A 201 7.29 -16.53 16.12
C ARG A 201 7.36 -15.10 15.55
N ALA A 202 8.52 -14.63 15.09
CA ALA A 202 8.66 -13.32 14.46
C ALA A 202 7.91 -13.26 13.11
N VAL A 203 8.00 -14.30 12.27
CA VAL A 203 7.26 -14.40 11.00
C VAL A 203 5.75 -14.43 11.25
N VAL A 204 5.27 -15.21 12.23
CA VAL A 204 3.84 -15.26 12.60
C VAL A 204 3.33 -13.92 13.15
N ARG A 205 4.14 -13.17 13.91
CA ARG A 205 3.81 -11.80 14.35
C ARG A 205 3.72 -10.82 13.17
N ALA A 206 4.69 -10.88 12.26
CA ALA A 206 4.69 -10.05 11.06
C ALA A 206 3.43 -10.31 10.22
N ARG A 207 3.03 -11.58 10.07
CA ARG A 207 1.80 -11.99 9.40
C ARG A 207 0.53 -11.39 10.02
N THR A 208 0.31 -11.54 11.32
CA THR A 208 -0.91 -10.99 11.95
C THR A 208 -0.99 -9.46 11.88
N GLN A 209 0.16 -8.78 11.83
CA GLN A 209 0.20 -7.34 11.57
C GLN A 209 -0.09 -6.98 10.11
N VAL A 210 0.48 -7.71 9.14
CA VAL A 210 0.16 -7.59 7.71
C VAL A 210 -1.35 -7.71 7.48
N ASP A 211 -1.99 -8.72 8.08
CA ASP A 211 -3.43 -8.93 8.01
C ASP A 211 -4.21 -7.74 8.62
N SER A 212 -3.80 -7.24 9.79
CA SER A 212 -4.45 -6.11 10.46
C SER A 212 -4.31 -4.77 9.71
N VAL A 213 -3.19 -4.56 9.02
CA VAL A 213 -2.96 -3.38 8.16
C VAL A 213 -3.74 -3.51 6.86
N GLY A 214 -3.90 -4.72 6.32
CA GLY A 214 -4.77 -5.00 5.18
C GLY A 214 -6.23 -4.63 5.44
N GLN A 215 -6.74 -4.96 6.62
CA GLN A 215 -8.09 -4.57 7.05
C GLN A 215 -8.26 -3.03 7.12
N ARG A 216 -7.28 -2.31 7.70
CA ARG A 216 -7.31 -0.83 7.75
C ARG A 216 -7.19 -0.18 6.36
N LEU A 217 -6.40 -0.79 5.46
CA LEU A 217 -6.30 -0.36 4.06
C LEU A 217 -7.61 -0.53 3.29
N ALA A 218 -8.33 -1.64 3.52
CA ALA A 218 -9.62 -1.90 2.90
C ALA A 218 -10.71 -0.91 3.37
N ASP A 219 -10.77 -0.64 4.69
CA ASP A 219 -11.65 0.40 5.23
C ASP A 219 -11.36 1.78 4.60
N MET A 220 -10.10 2.22 4.62
CA MET A 220 -9.71 3.50 4.03
C MET A 220 -10.01 3.58 2.51
N HIS A 221 -9.84 2.47 1.76
CA HIS A 221 -10.20 2.42 0.34
C HIS A 221 -11.70 2.63 0.11
N SER A 222 -12.56 2.08 0.98
CA SER A 222 -14.03 2.22 0.87
C SER A 222 -14.49 3.69 0.93
N HIS A 223 -13.72 4.55 1.60
CA HIS A 223 -14.04 5.96 1.76
C HIS A 223 -13.73 6.75 0.48
N PHE A 224 -12.64 6.44 -0.23
CA PHE A 224 -12.25 7.12 -1.48
C PHE A 224 -13.25 6.93 -2.64
N ALA A 225 -14.13 5.93 -2.58
CA ALA A 225 -15.19 5.75 -3.57
C ALA A 225 -16.05 7.02 -3.76
N THR A 226 -16.33 7.78 -2.70
CA THR A 226 -17.14 9.01 -2.79
C THR A 226 -16.42 10.18 -3.45
N PHE A 227 -15.09 10.26 -3.35
CA PHE A 227 -14.32 11.25 -4.13
C PHE A 227 -14.52 11.03 -5.64
N ARG A 228 -14.65 9.77 -6.11
CA ARG A 228 -14.96 9.48 -7.52
C ARG A 228 -16.30 10.08 -7.95
N THR A 229 -17.35 9.89 -7.15
CA THR A 229 -18.70 10.42 -7.41
C THR A 229 -18.70 11.95 -7.48
N VAL A 230 -18.05 12.62 -6.53
CA VAL A 230 -17.93 14.09 -6.54
C VAL A 230 -17.07 14.56 -7.72
N GLY A 231 -15.98 13.86 -8.06
CA GLY A 231 -15.16 14.17 -9.24
C GLY A 231 -15.96 14.16 -10.55
N HIS A 232 -16.80 13.14 -10.75
CA HIS A 232 -17.70 13.07 -11.90
C HIS A 232 -18.71 14.22 -11.89
N SER A 233 -19.35 14.50 -10.75
CA SER A 233 -20.35 15.57 -10.66
C SER A 233 -19.76 16.99 -10.76
N VAL A 234 -18.51 17.19 -10.34
CA VAL A 234 -17.73 18.43 -10.56
C VAL A 234 -17.36 18.57 -12.03
N ASN A 235 -16.99 17.50 -12.73
CA ASN A 235 -16.75 17.54 -14.18
C ASN A 235 -18.05 17.83 -14.96
N GLU A 236 -19.19 17.22 -14.60
CA GLU A 236 -20.50 17.57 -15.15
C GLU A 236 -20.86 19.04 -14.92
N LEU A 237 -20.59 19.58 -13.71
CA LEU A 237 -20.79 21.00 -13.42
C LEU A 237 -19.91 21.86 -14.33
N GLY A 238 -18.66 21.46 -14.57
CA GLY A 238 -17.73 22.16 -15.46
C GLY A 238 -18.21 22.26 -16.90
N GLN A 239 -18.83 21.19 -17.43
CA GLN A 239 -19.46 21.18 -18.76
C GLN A 239 -20.72 22.07 -18.80
N LYS A 240 -21.57 22.01 -17.77
CA LYS A 240 -22.79 22.84 -17.67
C LYS A 240 -22.45 24.33 -17.48
N MET A 241 -21.37 24.63 -16.75
CA MET A 241 -20.81 25.97 -16.62
C MET A 241 -20.24 26.52 -17.93
N GLU A 242 -19.64 25.69 -18.78
CA GLU A 242 -19.12 26.13 -20.08
C GLU A 242 -20.22 26.73 -20.96
N SER A 243 -21.45 26.21 -20.88
CA SER A 243 -22.63 26.83 -21.51
C SER A 243 -22.92 28.23 -20.95
N GLY A 244 -22.80 28.43 -19.64
CA GLY A 244 -22.94 29.75 -18.99
C GLY A 244 -21.80 30.73 -19.31
N GLU A 245 -20.56 30.23 -19.45
CA GLU A 245 -19.41 31.02 -19.89
C GLU A 245 -19.56 31.47 -21.35
N LYS A 246 -19.97 30.54 -22.26
CA LYS A 246 -20.29 30.84 -23.67
C LYS A 246 -21.46 31.81 -23.79
N LEU A 247 -22.50 31.66 -22.97
CA LEU A 247 -23.65 32.56 -22.91
C LEU A 247 -23.23 33.98 -22.53
N THR A 248 -22.43 34.11 -21.47
CA THR A 248 -21.89 35.40 -21.00
C THR A 248 -20.99 36.05 -22.06
N GLY A 249 -20.11 35.28 -22.72
CA GLY A 249 -19.27 35.80 -23.81
C GLY A 249 -20.06 36.21 -25.05
N ASN A 250 -21.16 35.52 -25.38
CA ASN A 250 -22.08 35.94 -26.44
C ASN A 250 -22.86 37.21 -26.07
N LEU A 251 -23.27 37.35 -24.80
CA LEU A 251 -23.92 38.55 -24.29
C LEU A 251 -22.99 39.77 -24.42
N ASP A 252 -21.74 39.63 -23.98
CA ASP A 252 -20.70 40.66 -24.10
C ASP A 252 -20.45 41.06 -25.57
N LYS A 253 -20.28 40.05 -26.44
CA LYS A 253 -20.09 40.23 -27.89
C LYS A 253 -21.29 40.89 -28.57
N VAL A 254 -22.52 40.73 -28.07
CA VAL A 254 -23.71 41.43 -28.59
C VAL A 254 -23.77 42.86 -28.06
N LEU A 255 -23.63 43.07 -26.75
CA LEU A 255 -23.71 44.40 -26.12
C LEU A 255 -22.59 45.34 -26.60
N GLY A 256 -21.42 44.79 -26.92
CA GLY A 256 -20.30 45.52 -27.52
C GLY A 256 -20.44 45.87 -29.00
N LYS A 257 -21.47 45.38 -29.72
CA LYS A 257 -21.70 45.75 -31.12
C LYS A 257 -22.07 47.22 -31.24
N GLN A 258 -21.56 47.88 -32.29
CA GLN A 258 -22.01 49.19 -32.72
C GLN A 258 -23.15 49.04 -33.73
N LEU A 259 -24.27 49.70 -33.48
CA LEU A 259 -25.31 49.96 -34.47
C LEU A 259 -24.99 51.31 -35.15
N THR A 260 -25.19 51.37 -36.46
CA THR A 260 -25.03 52.60 -37.26
C THR A 260 -26.35 52.94 -37.93
N ILE A 261 -26.86 54.15 -37.74
CA ILE A 261 -28.04 54.67 -38.47
C ILE A 261 -27.69 56.01 -39.11
N LYS A 262 -28.15 56.21 -40.36
CA LYS A 262 -28.12 57.52 -41.02
C LYS A 262 -29.30 58.35 -40.51
N VAL A 263 -29.03 59.56 -40.00
CA VAL A 263 -30.08 60.48 -39.56
C VAL A 263 -30.93 60.90 -40.77
N PRO A 264 -32.27 60.82 -40.74
CA PRO A 264 -33.11 61.09 -41.92
C PRO A 264 -32.89 62.47 -42.54
N LEU A 265 -32.76 63.50 -41.71
CA LEU A 265 -32.62 64.90 -42.12
C LEU A 265 -31.21 65.25 -42.63
N THR A 266 -30.16 64.78 -41.96
CA THR A 266 -28.76 65.20 -42.25
C THR A 266 -27.95 64.15 -43.00
N LYS A 267 -28.50 62.94 -43.21
CA LYS A 267 -27.87 61.75 -43.84
C LYS A 267 -26.56 61.25 -43.18
N LYS A 268 -26.04 61.95 -42.18
CA LYS A 268 -24.82 61.59 -41.44
C LYS A 268 -25.02 60.29 -40.63
N PRO A 269 -24.04 59.36 -40.62
CA PRO A 269 -24.12 58.14 -39.83
C PRO A 269 -23.77 58.41 -38.36
N LEU A 270 -24.73 58.18 -37.45
CA LEU A 270 -24.47 58.09 -36.01
C LEU A 270 -24.16 56.64 -35.63
N ARG A 271 -23.21 56.44 -34.70
CA ARG A 271 -22.81 55.14 -34.17
C ARG A 271 -23.10 55.08 -32.67
N PHE A 272 -23.80 54.05 -32.22
CA PHE A 272 -24.13 53.80 -30.82
C PHE A 272 -23.81 52.34 -30.48
N ARG A 273 -23.28 52.03 -29.28
CA ARG A 273 -23.17 50.62 -28.87
C ARG A 273 -24.51 50.12 -28.35
N ILE A 274 -24.78 48.83 -28.52
CA ILE A 274 -26.00 48.20 -27.99
C ILE A 274 -26.08 48.35 -26.46
N ARG A 275 -24.94 48.32 -25.77
CA ARG A 275 -24.85 48.67 -24.35
C ARG A 275 -25.39 50.07 -24.05
N ASP A 276 -24.90 51.09 -24.73
CA ASP A 276 -25.19 52.50 -24.45
C ASP A 276 -26.70 52.79 -24.60
N ILE A 277 -27.30 52.30 -25.69
CA ILE A 277 -28.74 52.40 -26.00
C ILE A 277 -29.60 51.80 -24.88
N LEU A 278 -29.14 50.69 -24.28
CA LEU A 278 -29.90 49.94 -23.28
C LEU A 278 -29.62 50.36 -21.83
N GLU A 279 -28.46 50.95 -21.53
CA GLU A 279 -28.15 51.51 -20.20
C GLU A 279 -28.72 52.91 -20.03
N LYS A 280 -28.78 53.71 -21.10
CA LYS A 280 -29.29 55.08 -21.09
C LYS A 280 -30.05 55.44 -22.37
N PRO A 281 -31.31 55.00 -22.54
CA PRO A 281 -32.11 55.34 -23.72
C PRO A 281 -32.33 56.86 -23.89
N GLY A 282 -32.32 57.65 -22.80
CA GLY A 282 -32.46 59.10 -22.84
C GLY A 282 -31.28 59.87 -23.46
N ASP A 283 -30.07 59.27 -23.48
CA ASP A 283 -28.89 59.86 -24.12
C ASP A 283 -28.93 59.65 -25.66
N VAL A 284 -29.90 58.90 -26.19
CA VAL A 284 -30.09 58.58 -27.61
C VAL A 284 -31.34 59.29 -28.15
N MET A 285 -31.20 60.07 -29.22
CA MET A 285 -32.30 60.90 -29.76
C MET A 285 -33.61 60.12 -29.94
N ASN A 286 -34.69 60.58 -29.32
CA ASN A 286 -36.03 59.97 -29.33
C ASN A 286 -36.55 59.56 -30.73
N VAL A 287 -36.23 60.32 -31.77
CA VAL A 287 -36.60 60.04 -33.17
C VAL A 287 -35.97 58.76 -33.72
N VAL A 288 -34.80 58.37 -33.18
CA VAL A 288 -33.99 57.22 -33.64
C VAL A 288 -33.99 56.07 -32.63
N LEU A 289 -34.44 56.32 -31.39
CA LEU A 289 -34.44 55.35 -30.29
C LEU A 289 -35.21 54.06 -30.62
N LYS A 290 -36.50 54.15 -31.00
CA LYS A 290 -37.34 52.95 -31.26
C LYS A 290 -36.75 52.00 -32.32
N PRO A 291 -36.27 52.46 -33.50
CA PRO A 291 -35.53 51.62 -34.43
C PRO A 291 -34.28 50.95 -33.83
N LEU A 292 -33.48 51.70 -33.07
CA LEU A 292 -32.27 51.17 -32.42
C LEU A 292 -32.59 50.11 -31.36
N GLU A 293 -33.64 50.32 -30.55
CA GLU A 293 -34.12 49.34 -29.58
C GLU A 293 -34.62 48.06 -30.26
N MET A 294 -35.37 48.16 -31.37
CA MET A 294 -35.81 46.99 -32.13
C MET A 294 -34.64 46.22 -32.75
N MET A 295 -33.57 46.91 -33.19
CA MET A 295 -32.35 46.26 -33.68
C MET A 295 -31.55 45.60 -32.55
N ALA A 296 -31.47 46.25 -31.38
CA ALA A 296 -30.86 45.68 -30.18
C ALA A 296 -31.61 44.42 -29.71
N ASP A 297 -32.94 44.44 -29.67
CA ASP A 297 -33.77 43.33 -29.20
C ASP A 297 -33.72 42.13 -30.15
N LYS A 298 -33.72 42.36 -31.48
CA LYS A 298 -33.48 41.30 -32.48
C LYS A 298 -32.11 40.64 -32.32
N LEU A 299 -31.09 41.37 -31.85
CA LEU A 299 -29.76 40.84 -31.60
C LEU A 299 -29.61 40.17 -30.21
N LEU A 300 -30.42 40.57 -29.22
CA LEU A 300 -30.44 39.97 -27.89
C LEU A 300 -31.34 38.72 -27.77
N GLN A 301 -32.48 38.66 -28.49
CA GLN A 301 -33.42 37.54 -28.43
C GLN A 301 -32.75 36.14 -28.57
N PRO A 302 -31.83 35.90 -29.52
CA PRO A 302 -31.16 34.59 -29.66
C PRO A 302 -30.28 34.19 -28.47
N VAL A 303 -29.85 35.16 -27.65
CA VAL A 303 -29.10 34.95 -26.40
C VAL A 303 -30.07 34.80 -25.23
N LEU A 304 -31.08 35.66 -25.14
CA LEU A 304 -32.15 35.65 -24.12
C LEU A 304 -32.92 34.32 -24.11
N GLY A 305 -33.23 33.75 -25.28
CA GLY A 305 -33.91 32.45 -25.38
C GLY A 305 -33.13 31.28 -24.78
N LYS A 306 -31.79 31.37 -24.79
CA LYS A 306 -30.87 30.38 -24.20
C LYS A 306 -30.51 30.69 -22.74
N LEU A 307 -31.03 31.79 -22.18
CA LEU A 307 -30.66 32.33 -20.87
C LEU A 307 -31.45 31.72 -19.70
N LYS A 308 -32.40 30.80 -19.97
CA LYS A 308 -33.09 29.95 -18.97
C LYS A 308 -32.19 28.82 -18.39
N LEU A 309 -30.87 28.98 -18.40
CA LEU A 309 -29.92 27.99 -17.92
C LEU A 309 -29.88 27.94 -16.39
N GLU A 310 -30.66 27.04 -15.80
CA GLU A 310 -30.44 26.62 -14.42
C GLU A 310 -29.31 25.60 -14.38
N ILE A 311 -28.24 25.92 -13.65
CA ILE A 311 -27.13 24.99 -13.43
C ILE A 311 -27.45 24.20 -12.15
N PRO A 312 -27.43 22.85 -12.18
CA PRO A 312 -27.71 22.04 -11.00
C PRO A 312 -26.51 22.02 -10.04
N THR A 313 -26.79 21.93 -8.74
CA THR A 313 -25.77 21.69 -7.71
C THR A 313 -25.12 20.31 -7.90
N PRO A 314 -23.78 20.17 -7.72
CA PRO A 314 -23.14 18.87 -7.77
C PRO A 314 -23.71 17.87 -6.75
N LYS A 315 -23.81 16.61 -7.16
CA LYS A 315 -24.29 15.50 -6.33
C LYS A 315 -23.19 15.02 -5.39
N GLY A 316 -23.59 14.57 -4.20
CA GLY A 316 -22.68 13.91 -3.24
C GLY A 316 -21.74 14.83 -2.47
N LEU A 317 -21.88 16.18 -2.59
CA LEU A 317 -21.09 17.13 -1.80
C LEU A 317 -21.22 16.88 -0.30
N ASP A 318 -22.46 16.74 0.18
CA ASP A 318 -22.77 16.52 1.60
C ASP A 318 -22.31 15.13 2.08
N GLN A 319 -22.36 14.12 1.19
CA GLN A 319 -21.85 12.78 1.46
C GLN A 319 -20.32 12.73 1.53
N LEU A 320 -19.63 13.54 0.73
CA LEU A 320 -18.19 13.68 0.81
C LEU A 320 -17.82 14.43 2.10
N GLU A 321 -18.49 15.54 2.39
CA GLU A 321 -18.30 16.31 3.63
C GLU A 321 -18.44 15.43 4.89
N ALA A 322 -19.49 14.61 4.99
CA ALA A 322 -19.68 13.66 6.09
C ALA A 322 -18.70 12.46 6.10
N ARG A 323 -18.01 12.18 4.98
CA ARG A 323 -16.96 11.15 4.91
C ARG A 323 -15.56 11.71 5.17
N MET A 324 -15.32 13.00 5.00
CA MET A 324 -14.02 13.63 5.26
C MET A 324 -13.53 13.38 6.69
N GLU A 325 -14.42 13.55 7.66
CA GLU A 325 -14.12 13.34 9.09
C GLU A 325 -13.75 11.87 9.40
N ARG A 326 -14.26 10.91 8.61
CA ARG A 326 -13.91 9.49 8.71
C ARG A 326 -12.58 9.18 8.00
N VAL A 327 -12.32 9.79 6.84
CA VAL A 327 -11.01 9.71 6.16
C VAL A 327 -9.90 10.22 7.06
N ASP A 328 -10.14 11.34 7.77
CA ASP A 328 -9.18 11.91 8.70
C ASP A 328 -8.93 11.00 9.92
N ALA A 329 -9.95 10.28 10.42
CA ALA A 329 -9.83 9.33 11.52
C ALA A 329 -9.14 8.02 11.10
N SER A 330 -9.64 7.34 10.07
CA SER A 330 -9.05 6.08 9.54
C SER A 330 -7.64 6.31 9.00
N GLY A 331 -7.36 7.49 8.41
CA GLY A 331 -6.02 7.90 8.00
C GLY A 331 -5.01 7.91 9.16
N ARG A 332 -5.35 8.52 10.30
CA ARG A 332 -4.49 8.51 11.50
C ARG A 332 -4.30 7.10 12.07
N SER A 333 -5.37 6.30 12.12
CA SER A 333 -5.32 4.91 12.57
C SER A 333 -4.42 4.04 11.67
N LEU A 334 -4.45 4.28 10.36
CA LEU A 334 -3.61 3.62 9.38
C LEU A 334 -2.15 4.05 9.54
N LEU A 335 -1.83 5.36 9.53
CA LEU A 335 -0.47 5.89 9.69
C LEU A 335 0.25 5.31 10.92
N ASN A 336 -0.44 5.21 12.05
CA ASN A 336 0.09 4.60 13.27
C ASN A 336 0.39 3.10 13.12
N GLY A 337 -0.51 2.35 12.47
CA GLY A 337 -0.30 0.93 12.17
C GLY A 337 0.87 0.69 11.21
N LEU A 338 1.03 1.54 10.19
CA LEU A 338 2.16 1.46 9.24
C LEU A 338 3.49 1.66 9.96
N GLY A 339 3.55 2.63 10.89
CA GLY A 339 4.72 2.87 11.73
C GLY A 339 5.03 1.79 12.78
N GLN A 340 4.16 0.80 12.98
CA GLN A 340 4.45 -0.40 13.78
C GLN A 340 4.95 -1.53 12.87
N LEU A 341 4.21 -1.83 11.79
CA LEU A 341 4.54 -2.87 10.82
C LEU A 341 5.93 -2.66 10.19
N GLU A 342 6.27 -1.43 9.79
CA GLU A 342 7.58 -1.08 9.24
C GLU A 342 8.71 -1.43 10.22
N ARG A 343 8.60 -1.02 11.49
CA ARG A 343 9.62 -1.31 12.51
C ARG A 343 9.82 -2.81 12.73
N GLN A 344 8.75 -3.61 12.69
CA GLN A 344 8.86 -5.05 12.95
C GLN A 344 9.33 -5.84 11.73
N LEU A 345 8.92 -5.47 10.51
CA LEU A 345 9.49 -6.00 9.26
C LEU A 345 10.96 -5.57 9.06
N GLN A 346 11.33 -4.36 9.51
CA GLN A 346 12.66 -3.81 9.30
C GLN A 346 13.68 -4.26 10.35
N ILE A 347 13.33 -4.22 11.63
CA ILE A 347 14.24 -4.44 12.76
C ILE A 347 14.08 -5.85 13.35
N GLU A 348 12.89 -6.16 13.89
CA GLU A 348 12.64 -7.43 14.61
C GLU A 348 12.91 -8.64 13.70
N LEU A 349 12.39 -8.63 12.46
CA LEU A 349 12.64 -9.70 11.50
C LEU A 349 14.15 -9.85 11.24
N SER A 350 14.81 -8.80 10.75
CA SER A 350 16.23 -8.82 10.33
C SER A 350 17.17 -9.34 11.41
N GLN A 351 17.00 -8.88 12.66
CA GLN A 351 17.82 -9.33 13.79
C GLN A 351 17.64 -10.82 14.07
N ARG A 352 16.40 -11.34 14.04
CA ARG A 352 16.14 -12.77 14.22
C ARG A 352 16.66 -13.61 13.05
N LEU A 353 16.67 -13.09 11.83
CA LEU A 353 17.20 -13.81 10.66
C LEU A 353 18.73 -13.92 10.72
N GLN A 354 19.42 -12.84 11.13
CA GLN A 354 20.86 -12.86 11.38
C GLN A 354 21.24 -13.87 12.47
N GLN A 355 20.45 -13.95 13.55
CA GLN A 355 20.66 -14.93 14.63
C GLN A 355 20.54 -16.38 14.12
N VAL A 356 19.48 -16.73 13.38
CA VAL A 356 19.34 -18.09 12.83
C VAL A 356 20.44 -18.42 11.81
N HIS A 357 20.83 -17.47 10.95
CA HIS A 357 21.90 -17.68 9.99
C HIS A 357 23.29 -17.87 10.65
N ALA A 358 23.56 -17.19 11.77
CA ALA A 358 24.76 -17.41 12.55
C ALA A 358 24.79 -18.83 13.16
N GLU A 359 23.68 -19.27 13.77
CA GLU A 359 23.58 -20.61 14.37
C GLU A 359 23.59 -21.74 13.32
N SER A 360 22.93 -21.57 12.17
CA SER A 360 23.02 -22.54 11.06
C SER A 360 24.46 -22.69 10.55
N THR A 361 25.21 -21.59 10.50
CA THR A 361 26.61 -21.59 10.06
C THR A 361 27.54 -22.21 11.10
N ARG A 362 27.24 -22.06 12.40
CA ARG A 362 27.93 -22.74 13.50
C ARG A 362 27.70 -24.26 13.46
N LEU A 363 26.44 -24.68 13.30
CA LEU A 363 26.01 -26.07 13.10
C LEU A 363 26.80 -26.76 11.98
N LEU A 364 26.79 -26.17 10.78
CA LEU A 364 27.44 -26.75 9.59
C LEU A 364 28.95 -26.95 9.79
N ARG A 365 29.64 -25.98 10.44
CA ARG A 365 31.07 -26.10 10.75
C ARG A 365 31.35 -27.22 11.76
N ALA A 366 30.56 -27.32 12.82
CA ALA A 366 30.73 -28.36 13.84
C ALA A 366 30.57 -29.76 13.27
N VAL A 367 29.59 -29.97 12.38
CA VAL A 367 29.39 -31.23 11.64
C VAL A 367 30.56 -31.51 10.68
N GLN A 368 30.99 -30.51 9.90
CA GLN A 368 32.13 -30.69 8.97
C GLN A 368 33.46 -30.97 9.69
N GLN A 369 33.65 -30.43 10.90
CA GLN A 369 34.82 -30.71 11.74
C GLN A 369 34.77 -32.13 12.32
N SER A 370 33.62 -32.61 12.78
CA SER A 370 33.50 -33.97 13.32
C SER A 370 33.70 -35.06 12.27
N VAL A 371 33.29 -34.81 11.02
CA VAL A 371 33.54 -35.71 9.88
C VAL A 371 35.02 -35.78 9.47
N ARG A 372 35.85 -34.83 9.91
CA ARG A 372 37.29 -34.77 9.59
C ARG A 372 38.22 -35.34 10.67
N GLN A 373 37.71 -35.75 11.83
CA GLN A 373 38.53 -36.40 12.85
C GLN A 373 38.59 -37.92 12.60
N PRO A 374 39.78 -38.50 12.35
CA PRO A 374 39.95 -39.95 12.42
C PRO A 374 39.65 -40.43 13.84
N ALA A 375 39.17 -41.66 14.00
CA ALA A 375 39.08 -42.28 15.32
C ALA A 375 40.49 -42.30 15.97
N PRO A 376 40.61 -42.01 17.28
CA PRO A 376 41.90 -42.12 17.97
C PRO A 376 42.41 -43.57 17.85
N PRO A 377 43.73 -43.78 17.66
CA PRO A 377 44.27 -45.10 17.40
C PRO A 377 43.95 -46.05 18.56
N VAL A 378 43.42 -47.23 18.22
CA VAL A 378 43.10 -48.28 19.19
C VAL A 378 44.41 -48.71 19.87
N ARG A 379 44.55 -48.39 21.16
CA ARG A 379 45.59 -49.00 21.99
C ARG A 379 45.30 -50.49 22.06
N GLN A 380 46.13 -51.30 21.41
CA GLN A 380 46.16 -52.73 21.64
C GLN A 380 46.48 -52.96 23.13
N PRO A 381 45.75 -53.83 23.85
CA PRO A 381 46.17 -54.26 25.17
C PRO A 381 47.48 -55.06 25.04
N ALA A 382 48.44 -54.78 25.91
CA ALA A 382 49.67 -55.57 25.96
C ALA A 382 49.35 -57.02 26.39
N PRO A 383 50.07 -58.03 25.87
CA PRO A 383 49.92 -59.40 26.33
C PRO A 383 50.40 -59.53 27.80
N PRO A 384 49.84 -60.49 28.57
CA PRO A 384 50.26 -60.71 29.95
C PRO A 384 51.64 -61.39 29.99
N GLU A 385 52.59 -60.79 30.72
CA GLU A 385 53.82 -61.48 31.11
C GLU A 385 53.53 -62.41 32.30
N HIS A 386 54.08 -63.62 32.26
CA HIS A 386 53.93 -64.60 33.33
C HIS A 386 54.97 -64.40 34.43
N ASP A 387 54.51 -64.51 35.67
CA ASP A 387 55.36 -64.75 36.83
C ASP A 387 56.14 -66.07 36.66
N HIS A 388 57.45 -66.08 36.93
CA HIS A 388 58.04 -67.00 37.92
C HIS A 388 59.57 -66.91 38.12
N GLN A 389 59.92 -66.79 39.42
CA GLN A 389 61.05 -67.43 40.11
C GLN A 389 62.47 -66.82 40.08
N THR A 390 63.06 -66.81 41.28
CA THR A 390 64.42 -66.42 41.73
C THR A 390 65.27 -67.71 41.89
N PRO A 391 66.54 -67.81 42.47
CA PRO A 391 67.18 -66.93 43.47
C PRO A 391 68.74 -66.85 43.58
N MET A 392 69.18 -66.10 44.62
CA MET A 392 70.42 -66.19 45.44
C MET A 392 71.75 -65.47 45.04
N LYS A 393 72.22 -64.63 46.00
CA LYS A 393 73.60 -64.50 46.62
C LYS A 393 74.80 -64.25 45.66
N ARG A 394 75.87 -63.50 45.98
CA ARG A 394 76.47 -62.86 47.20
C ARG A 394 77.53 -61.82 46.69
N THR A 395 78.21 -60.90 47.40
CA THR A 395 78.38 -60.51 48.83
C THR A 395 78.78 -59.00 48.90
N SER A 396 78.69 -58.35 50.07
CA SER A 396 79.30 -57.03 50.37
C SER A 396 80.84 -57.12 50.54
N PRO A 397 81.59 -55.99 50.60
CA PRO A 397 81.78 -55.28 51.89
C PRO A 397 82.05 -53.74 51.84
N VAL A 398 81.80 -53.04 52.98
CA VAL A 398 82.65 -51.95 53.59
C VAL A 398 82.86 -50.63 52.80
N MET A 399 82.86 -49.40 53.37
CA MET A 399 82.65 -48.91 54.75
C MET A 399 81.94 -47.53 54.78
N PHE A 400 81.49 -47.11 55.96
CA PHE A 400 81.17 -45.71 56.31
C PHE A 400 82.43 -44.82 56.34
N TRP A 401 82.28 -43.48 56.26
CA TRP A 401 82.40 -42.61 57.43
C TRP A 401 81.96 -41.15 57.15
N MET A 402 81.44 -40.52 58.21
CA MET A 402 81.12 -39.10 58.39
C MET A 402 82.28 -38.45 59.21
N PRO A 403 82.22 -37.21 59.77
CA PRO A 403 81.18 -36.16 59.72
C PRO A 403 81.72 -34.79 59.23
N GLY A 404 80.86 -33.76 59.28
CA GLY A 404 81.14 -32.36 59.01
C GLY A 404 79.88 -31.51 59.17
#